data_AF-A0A938NUW4-F1
#
_entry.id   AF-A0A938NUW4-F1
#
_cell.length_a   1.000
_cell.length_b   1.000
_cell.length_c   1.000
_cell.angle_alpha   90.00
_cell.angle_beta   90.00
_cell.angle_gamma   90.00
#
_symmetry.space_group_name_H-M   'P 1'
#
loop_
_entity.id
_entity.type
_entity.pdbx_description
1 polymer ?
#
loop_
_entity_poly.entity_id
_entity_poly.type
_entity_poly.pdbx_seq_one_letter_code
_entity_poly.pdbx_strand_id
1 'polypeptide(L)'
;MPDLTRRELLRLLASAVPSLTLLAQVKEDIFQQERICLHIYDPKQSIPDPLKERQPSPGRRSPSRKYFHAGISELILCTSSERLLNIFQYFWPVSGPEFRQLQESISVQFEKPTVSDSGAIDQLKKYLGEQRSSLQREAANVAVVFTYNDYTRFFTPILVDLCKTGEVHELLIIKDPTKAPYLCDHPSIQKGFRKPPPG
;
A
#
# COMPACT_ATOMS: atom_id res chain seq x y z
N MET A 1 24.97 17.01 0.70
CA MET A 1 23.72 16.83 -0.09
C MET A 1 22.58 17.14 0.85
N PRO A 2 21.54 17.91 0.45
CA PRO A 2 20.44 18.20 1.36
C PRO A 2 19.69 16.91 1.69
N ASP A 3 19.22 16.79 2.93
CA ASP A 3 18.30 15.73 3.34
C ASP A 3 17.07 15.75 2.43
N LEU A 4 16.59 14.59 1.97
CA LEU A 4 15.38 14.58 1.17
C LEU A 4 14.20 14.86 2.08
N THR A 5 13.33 15.74 1.60
CA THR A 5 12.15 16.15 2.32
C THR A 5 11.15 14.99 2.42
N ARG A 6 10.21 15.05 3.37
CA ARG A 6 9.08 14.08 3.48
C ARG A 6 8.40 13.79 2.12
N ARG A 7 8.40 14.77 1.22
CA ARG A 7 7.94 14.74 -0.18
C ARG A 7 8.65 13.71 -1.05
N GLU A 8 9.95 13.53 -0.87
CA GLU A 8 10.79 12.62 -1.65
C GLU A 8 10.80 11.20 -1.07
N LEU A 9 10.66 11.06 0.26
CA LEU A 9 10.35 9.78 0.90
C LEU A 9 9.01 9.22 0.39
N LEU A 10 8.00 10.09 0.31
CA LEU A 10 6.68 9.73 -0.21
C LEU A 10 6.73 9.40 -1.70
N ARG A 11 7.60 10.05 -2.49
CA ARG A 11 7.92 9.63 -3.87
C ARG A 11 8.50 8.22 -3.93
N LEU A 12 9.16 7.72 -2.88
CA LEU A 12 9.60 6.32 -2.77
C LEU A 12 8.43 5.36 -2.54
N LEU A 13 7.47 5.75 -1.71
CA LEU A 13 6.27 4.93 -1.46
C LEU A 13 5.39 4.86 -2.71
N ALA A 14 5.44 5.95 -3.45
CA ALA A 14 4.91 6.06 -4.78
C ALA A 14 5.80 5.25 -5.77
N SER A 15 7.14 5.30 -5.73
CA SER A 15 8.04 4.61 -6.69
C SER A 15 8.39 3.15 -6.36
N ALA A 16 8.05 2.65 -5.17
CA ALA A 16 8.00 1.25 -4.79
C ALA A 16 6.82 0.53 -5.46
N VAL A 17 5.91 1.33 -6.03
CA VAL A 17 4.88 0.93 -6.98
C VAL A 17 5.43 1.22 -8.40
N PRO A 18 5.67 0.21 -9.26
CA PRO A 18 6.29 0.37 -10.58
C PRO A 18 5.49 1.27 -11.52
N SER A 19 4.18 1.44 -11.28
CA SER A 19 3.38 2.40 -12.05
C SER A 19 3.82 3.85 -11.89
N LEU A 20 4.76 4.17 -11.01
CA LEU A 20 5.23 5.54 -10.78
C LEU A 20 6.65 5.84 -11.30
N THR A 21 7.22 4.96 -12.11
CA THR A 21 8.23 5.36 -13.10
C THR A 21 7.72 6.47 -14.04
N LEU A 22 6.40 6.68 -14.12
CA LEU A 22 5.75 7.81 -14.77
C LEU A 22 5.63 9.09 -13.91
N LEU A 23 5.83 9.04 -12.58
CA LEU A 23 5.75 10.21 -11.68
C LEU A 23 7.11 10.82 -11.31
N ALA A 24 8.23 10.20 -11.66
CA ALA A 24 9.56 10.81 -11.51
C ALA A 24 9.69 12.15 -12.27
N GLN A 25 8.76 12.45 -13.18
CA GLN A 25 8.67 13.73 -13.89
C GLN A 25 7.77 14.78 -13.19
N VAL A 26 7.04 14.41 -12.13
CA VAL A 26 6.14 15.33 -11.41
C VAL A 26 6.91 15.99 -10.27
N LYS A 27 7.25 17.28 -10.46
CA LYS A 27 7.93 18.12 -9.46
C LYS A 27 7.09 18.41 -8.21
N GLU A 28 5.80 18.06 -8.24
CA GLU A 28 4.83 18.38 -7.19
C GLU A 28 4.59 17.23 -6.22
N ASP A 29 3.99 17.55 -5.08
CA ASP A 29 3.91 16.68 -3.92
C ASP A 29 2.48 16.13 -3.76
N ILE A 30 2.28 14.85 -4.06
CA ILE A 30 0.93 14.27 -4.23
C ILE A 30 0.05 14.40 -2.99
N PHE A 31 0.61 14.29 -1.78
CA PHE A 31 -0.20 14.41 -0.56
C PHE A 31 -0.64 15.88 -0.28
N GLN A 32 -0.14 16.86 -1.05
CA GLN A 32 -0.43 18.30 -0.91
C GLN A 32 -1.68 18.63 -1.71
N GLN A 33 -1.87 17.86 -2.78
CA GLN A 33 -2.99 17.88 -3.70
C GLN A 33 -4.07 16.88 -3.27
N GLU A 34 -3.68 15.75 -2.69
CA GLU A 34 -4.56 14.65 -2.32
C GLU A 34 -4.47 14.31 -0.83
N ARG A 35 -5.63 13.97 -0.24
CA ARG A 35 -5.68 13.49 1.14
C ARG A 35 -5.43 11.98 1.11
N ILE A 36 -4.22 11.56 1.48
CA ILE A 36 -3.83 10.15 1.53
C ILE A 36 -3.39 9.83 2.97
N CYS A 37 -3.85 8.68 3.45
CA CYS A 37 -3.44 8.06 4.69
C CYS A 37 -2.91 6.65 4.41
N LEU A 38 -1.85 6.29 5.12
CA LEU A 38 -1.16 5.01 4.99
C LEU A 38 -1.27 4.26 6.32
N HIS A 39 -1.58 2.97 6.25
CA HIS A 39 -1.65 2.10 7.42
C HIS A 39 -0.93 0.79 7.12
N ILE A 40 0.01 0.43 8.00
CA ILE A 40 0.76 -0.82 7.89
C ILE A 40 0.27 -1.76 8.98
N TYR A 41 -0.05 -2.97 8.55
CA TYR A 41 -0.47 -4.06 9.41
C TYR A 41 0.44 -5.27 9.20
N ASP A 42 0.69 -6.01 10.28
CA ASP A 42 1.15 -7.39 10.19
C ASP A 42 -0.10 -8.27 10.02
N PRO A 43 -0.27 -8.96 8.89
CA PRO A 43 -1.43 -9.81 8.66
C PRO A 43 -1.61 -10.88 9.74
N LYS A 44 -0.53 -11.32 10.40
CA LYS A 44 -0.58 -12.35 11.46
C LYS A 44 -1.07 -11.82 12.79
N GLN A 45 -1.15 -10.50 12.95
CA GLN A 45 -1.68 -9.84 14.14
C GLN A 45 -3.16 -9.45 13.97
N SER A 46 -3.72 -8.77 14.98
CA SER A 46 -5.09 -8.30 14.90
C SER A 46 -5.24 -7.22 13.83
N ILE A 47 -6.13 -7.47 12.87
CA ILE A 47 -6.55 -6.52 11.84
C ILE A 47 -7.86 -5.86 12.29
N PRO A 48 -8.03 -4.53 12.15
CA PRO A 48 -9.27 -3.83 12.52
C PRO A 48 -10.53 -4.39 11.85
N ASP A 49 -11.65 -4.37 12.58
CA ASP A 49 -12.96 -4.84 12.10
C ASP A 49 -13.39 -4.21 10.77
N PRO A 50 -13.20 -2.90 10.51
CA PRO A 50 -13.62 -2.31 9.24
C PRO A 50 -12.91 -2.86 7.99
N LEU A 51 -11.77 -3.56 8.16
CA LEU A 51 -11.08 -4.24 7.07
C LEU A 51 -11.51 -5.71 6.91
N LYS A 52 -12.22 -6.26 7.90
CA LYS A 52 -12.75 -7.64 7.93
C LYS A 52 -14.24 -7.72 7.61
N GLU A 53 -14.95 -6.59 7.70
CA GLU A 53 -16.39 -6.51 7.43
C GLU A 53 -16.74 -6.90 5.99
N ARG A 54 -17.56 -7.93 5.84
CA ARG A 54 -18.09 -8.35 4.54
C ARG A 54 -19.17 -7.38 4.08
N GLN A 55 -19.00 -6.85 2.88
CA GLN A 55 -19.99 -6.03 2.21
C GLN A 55 -20.91 -6.95 1.37
N PRO A 56 -22.23 -6.70 1.33
CA PRO A 56 -23.16 -7.53 0.55
C PRO A 56 -22.94 -7.40 -0.97
N SER A 57 -22.42 -6.25 -1.41
CA SER A 57 -22.09 -5.97 -2.81
C SER A 57 -20.97 -4.93 -2.92
N PRO A 58 -20.26 -4.87 -4.07
CA PRO A 58 -19.31 -3.79 -4.33
C PRO A 58 -20.00 -2.42 -4.33
N GLY A 59 -19.32 -1.41 -3.78
CA GLY A 59 -19.77 -0.03 -3.90
C GLY A 59 -19.69 0.49 -5.34
N ARG A 60 -20.01 1.77 -5.55
CA ARG A 60 -19.83 2.40 -6.86
C ARG A 60 -18.36 2.72 -7.09
N ARG A 61 -17.85 2.45 -8.29
CA ARG A 61 -16.57 3.02 -8.72
C ARG A 61 -16.72 4.52 -8.90
N SER A 62 -15.65 5.25 -8.57
CA SER A 62 -15.54 6.63 -9.02
C SER A 62 -15.62 6.67 -10.55
N PRO A 63 -16.35 7.64 -11.14
CA PRO A 63 -16.36 7.83 -12.59
C PRO A 63 -14.99 8.25 -13.13
N SER A 64 -14.10 8.76 -12.27
CA SER A 64 -12.69 8.92 -12.62
C SER A 64 -12.03 7.54 -12.78
N ARG A 65 -11.28 7.35 -13.88
CA ARG A 65 -10.51 6.10 -14.12
C ARG A 65 -9.50 5.78 -13.01
N LYS A 66 -9.13 6.77 -12.21
CA LYS A 66 -8.20 6.67 -11.08
C LYS A 66 -8.89 7.16 -9.81
N TYR A 67 -8.71 6.45 -8.69
CA TYR A 67 -9.24 6.88 -7.39
C TYR A 67 -8.47 8.09 -6.86
N PHE A 68 -7.13 7.99 -6.82
CA PHE A 68 -6.22 9.11 -6.61
C PHE A 68 -5.72 9.64 -7.96
N HIS A 69 -5.70 10.95 -8.14
CA HIS A 69 -5.12 11.63 -9.31
C HIS A 69 -3.66 11.25 -9.55
N ALA A 70 -2.92 10.96 -8.48
CA ALA A 70 -1.56 10.41 -8.55
C ALA A 70 -1.49 9.08 -9.31
N GLY A 71 -2.61 8.37 -9.50
CA GLY A 71 -2.64 7.11 -10.25
C GLY A 71 -2.04 5.93 -9.49
N ILE A 72 -2.19 5.93 -8.17
CA ILE A 72 -1.80 4.82 -7.29
C ILE A 72 -2.59 3.57 -7.68
N SER A 73 -1.87 2.47 -7.96
CA SER A 73 -2.47 1.17 -8.25
C SER A 73 -3.32 0.64 -7.11
N GLU A 74 -4.40 -0.05 -7.45
CA GLU A 74 -5.33 -0.58 -6.45
C GLU A 74 -4.81 -1.83 -5.72
N LEU A 75 -3.93 -2.63 -6.35
CA LEU A 75 -3.36 -3.82 -5.71
C LEU A 75 -1.95 -4.13 -6.22
N ILE A 76 -1.02 -4.40 -5.31
CA ILE A 76 0.39 -4.67 -5.61
C ILE A 76 0.92 -5.74 -4.65
N LEU A 77 1.78 -6.61 -5.16
CA LEU A 77 2.65 -7.46 -4.36
C LEU A 77 4.11 -7.04 -4.64
N CYS A 78 4.86 -6.79 -3.58
CA CYS A 78 6.27 -6.46 -3.67
C CYS A 78 7.09 -7.28 -2.67
N THR A 79 8.37 -7.42 -2.99
CA THR A 79 9.39 -8.00 -2.14
C THR A 79 10.44 -6.95 -1.79
N SER A 80 11.04 -7.05 -0.61
CA SER A 80 12.10 -6.16 -0.19
C SER A 80 13.12 -6.83 0.74
N SER A 81 14.36 -6.32 0.74
CA SER A 81 15.40 -6.85 1.65
C SER A 81 15.11 -6.57 3.12
N GLU A 82 14.34 -5.52 3.41
CA GLU A 82 13.92 -5.14 4.76
C GLU A 82 12.40 -4.95 4.83
N ARG A 83 11.82 -5.04 6.02
CA ARG A 83 10.39 -4.75 6.21
C ARG A 83 10.11 -3.32 5.78
N LEU A 84 8.99 -3.16 5.09
CA LEU A 84 8.39 -1.88 4.79
C LEU A 84 8.40 -1.02 6.06
N LEU A 85 7.92 -1.52 7.20
CA LEU A 85 7.88 -0.77 8.47
C LEU A 85 9.21 -0.10 8.84
N ASN A 86 10.34 -0.76 8.59
CA ASN A 86 11.66 -0.21 8.90
C ASN A 86 12.00 0.97 7.98
N ILE A 87 11.52 0.92 6.75
CA ILE A 87 11.52 2.04 5.80
C ILE A 87 10.58 3.16 6.28
N PHE A 88 9.53 2.81 7.03
CA PHE A 88 8.45 3.69 7.50
C PHE A 88 8.58 4.15 8.96
N GLN A 89 9.72 3.94 9.63
CA GLN A 89 9.91 4.38 11.01
C GLN A 89 9.93 5.92 11.05
N TYR A 90 8.74 6.50 11.23
CA TYR A 90 8.43 7.92 11.25
C TYR A 90 8.55 8.65 9.90
N PHE A 91 7.71 9.67 9.72
CA PHE A 91 7.78 10.65 8.63
C PHE A 91 9.01 11.57 8.79
N TRP A 92 10.20 11.00 8.99
CA TRP A 92 11.44 11.76 9.06
C TRP A 92 11.97 11.98 7.63
N PRO A 93 12.65 13.11 7.35
CA PRO A 93 13.43 13.24 6.12
C PRO A 93 14.45 12.09 6.04
N VAL A 94 14.57 11.50 4.85
CA VAL A 94 15.54 10.45 4.53
C VAL A 94 16.55 11.05 3.57
N SER A 95 17.82 10.71 3.68
CA SER A 95 18.85 11.27 2.82
C SER A 95 18.75 10.73 1.38
N GLY A 96 19.32 11.47 0.42
CA GLY A 96 19.41 11.05 -0.99
C GLY A 96 19.97 9.63 -1.21
N PRO A 97 21.06 9.26 -0.53
CA PRO A 97 21.60 7.90 -0.57
C PRO A 97 20.67 6.84 0.04
N GLU A 98 20.10 7.10 1.22
CA GLU A 98 19.15 6.18 1.85
C GLU A 98 17.94 5.94 0.94
N PHE A 99 17.44 6.98 0.26
CA PHE A 99 16.37 6.85 -0.72
C PHE A 99 16.72 5.92 -1.89
N ARG A 100 17.91 6.04 -2.48
CA ARG A 100 18.31 5.15 -3.59
C ARG A 100 18.44 3.71 -3.13
N GLN A 101 19.03 3.51 -1.95
CA GLN A 101 19.18 2.18 -1.36
C GLN A 101 17.82 1.52 -1.09
N LEU A 102 16.83 2.29 -0.64
CA LEU A 102 15.46 1.82 -0.43
C LEU A 102 14.73 1.51 -1.75
N GLN A 103 15.00 2.29 -2.81
CA GLN A 103 14.38 2.04 -4.11
C GLN A 103 14.94 0.77 -4.75
N GLU A 104 16.25 0.57 -4.64
CA GLU A 104 16.96 -0.59 -5.17
C GLU A 104 16.61 -1.88 -4.40
N SER A 105 16.11 -1.77 -3.16
CA SER A 105 15.74 -2.93 -2.36
C SER A 105 14.34 -3.47 -2.63
N ILE A 106 13.45 -2.69 -3.27
CA ILE A 106 12.05 -3.07 -3.51
C ILE A 106 11.89 -3.60 -4.94
N SER A 107 11.35 -4.80 -5.07
CA SER A 107 11.02 -5.43 -6.35
C SER A 107 9.55 -5.78 -6.41
N VAL A 108 8.87 -5.37 -7.47
CA VAL A 108 7.44 -5.63 -7.62
C VAL A 108 7.19 -6.85 -8.46
N GLN A 109 6.42 -7.72 -7.87
CA GLN A 109 6.17 -9.06 -8.35
C GLN A 109 4.84 -9.13 -9.09
N PHE A 110 3.88 -8.31 -8.69
CA PHE A 110 2.54 -8.26 -9.26
C PHE A 110 1.92 -6.88 -9.06
N GLU A 111 1.22 -6.39 -10.08
CA GLU A 111 0.54 -5.11 -10.04
C GLU A 111 -0.81 -5.17 -10.78
N LYS A 112 -1.82 -4.56 -10.17
CA LYS A 112 -3.10 -4.24 -10.78
C LYS A 112 -3.41 -2.76 -10.55
N PRO A 113 -3.29 -1.93 -11.60
CA PRO A 113 -3.67 -0.52 -11.52
C PRO A 113 -5.12 -0.34 -11.06
N THR A 114 -6.00 -1.24 -11.51
CA THR A 114 -7.42 -1.25 -11.18
C THR A 114 -7.87 -2.69 -10.90
N VAL A 115 -8.58 -2.90 -9.79
CA VAL A 115 -9.17 -4.18 -9.34
C VAL A 115 -10.62 -4.27 -9.79
N SER A 116 -10.88 -4.59 -11.05
CA SER A 116 -12.23 -4.59 -11.63
C SER A 116 -13.18 -5.63 -11.06
N ASP A 117 -12.65 -6.68 -10.45
CA ASP A 117 -13.39 -7.86 -10.01
C ASP A 117 -12.51 -8.72 -9.08
N SER A 118 -13.07 -9.86 -8.61
CA SER A 118 -12.36 -10.81 -7.75
C SER A 118 -11.19 -11.50 -8.45
N GLY A 119 -11.13 -11.50 -9.79
CA GLY A 119 -10.07 -12.14 -10.56
C GLY A 119 -8.69 -11.55 -10.28
N ALA A 120 -8.60 -10.29 -9.87
CA ALA A 120 -7.35 -9.69 -9.39
C ALA A 120 -6.86 -10.34 -8.08
N ILE A 121 -7.78 -10.67 -7.17
CA ILE A 121 -7.49 -11.33 -5.90
C ILE A 121 -7.11 -12.80 -6.14
N ASP A 122 -7.82 -13.48 -7.06
CA ASP A 122 -7.50 -14.85 -7.45
C ASP A 122 -6.12 -14.97 -8.10
N GLN A 123 -5.74 -13.99 -8.93
CA GLN A 123 -4.40 -13.91 -9.50
C GLN A 123 -3.33 -13.70 -8.43
N LEU A 124 -3.56 -12.80 -7.47
CA LEU A 124 -2.66 -12.62 -6.33
C LEU A 124 -2.51 -13.92 -5.53
N LYS A 125 -3.61 -14.62 -5.26
CA LYS A 125 -3.61 -15.90 -4.56
C LYS A 125 -2.78 -16.94 -5.30
N LYS A 126 -2.95 -17.04 -6.62
CA LYS A 126 -2.16 -17.94 -7.47
C LYS A 126 -0.67 -17.59 -7.38
N TYR A 127 -0.33 -16.31 -7.49
CA TYR A 127 1.05 -15.84 -7.41
C TYR A 127 1.72 -16.19 -6.07
N LEU A 128 1.04 -15.90 -4.96
CA LEU A 128 1.51 -16.25 -3.61
C LEU A 128 1.69 -17.77 -3.43
N GLY A 129 0.83 -18.58 -4.08
CA GLY A 129 0.93 -20.03 -4.05
C GLY A 129 2.11 -20.58 -4.87
N GLU A 130 2.29 -20.08 -6.10
CA GLU A 130 3.34 -20.54 -7.02
C GLU A 130 4.74 -20.11 -6.57
N GLN A 131 4.88 -18.91 -6.02
CA GLN A 131 6.17 -18.34 -5.62
C GLN A 131 6.58 -18.67 -4.18
N ARG A 132 5.76 -19.42 -3.43
CA ARG A 132 6.01 -19.72 -2.01
C ARG A 132 7.42 -20.24 -1.73
N SER A 133 7.89 -21.17 -2.56
CA SER A 133 9.21 -21.80 -2.41
C SER A 133 10.37 -20.89 -2.81
N SER A 134 10.14 -19.87 -3.64
CA SER A 134 11.15 -18.90 -4.08
C SER A 134 11.28 -17.78 -3.04
N LEU A 135 10.14 -17.23 -2.60
CA LEU A 135 10.07 -16.16 -1.59
C LEU A 135 10.70 -16.58 -0.25
N GLN A 136 10.55 -17.85 0.14
CA GLN A 136 11.15 -18.37 1.37
C GLN A 136 12.68 -18.54 1.29
N ARG A 137 13.26 -18.77 0.09
CA ARG A 137 14.70 -18.97 -0.06
C ARG A 137 15.49 -17.67 -0.05
N GLU A 138 14.89 -16.58 -0.51
CA GLU A 138 15.58 -15.30 -0.67
C GLU A 138 15.57 -14.43 0.60
N ALA A 139 14.97 -14.91 1.71
CA ALA A 139 14.77 -14.12 2.93
C ALA A 139 14.13 -12.74 2.66
N ALA A 140 13.34 -12.64 1.59
CA ALA A 140 12.73 -11.39 1.18
C ALA A 140 11.46 -11.12 2.00
N ASN A 141 11.32 -9.89 2.49
CA ASN A 141 10.08 -9.42 3.09
C ASN A 141 9.04 -9.27 2.00
N VAL A 142 7.86 -9.84 2.20
CA VAL A 142 6.76 -9.84 1.23
C VAL A 142 5.68 -8.89 1.73
N ALA A 143 5.34 -7.89 0.93
CA ALA A 143 4.32 -6.92 1.28
C ALA A 143 3.24 -6.79 0.20
N VAL A 144 1.99 -6.71 0.64
CA VAL A 144 0.84 -6.40 -0.20
C VAL A 144 0.44 -4.94 0.02
N VAL A 145 0.35 -4.17 -1.05
CA VAL A 145 -0.15 -2.79 -1.03
C VAL A 145 -1.55 -2.78 -1.64
N PHE A 146 -2.50 -2.15 -0.97
CA PHE A 146 -3.89 -2.12 -1.39
C PHE A 146 -4.51 -0.74 -1.20
N THR A 147 -5.10 -0.20 -2.26
CA THR A 147 -5.88 1.04 -2.18
C THR A 147 -7.29 0.72 -1.71
N TYR A 148 -7.66 1.19 -0.54
CA TYR A 148 -8.97 1.04 0.07
C TYR A 148 -9.88 2.19 -0.34
N ASN A 149 -10.92 1.87 -1.13
CA ASN A 149 -11.95 2.79 -1.60
C ASN A 149 -13.34 2.13 -1.58
N ASP A 150 -14.39 2.88 -1.97
CA ASP A 150 -15.78 2.41 -1.93
C ASP A 150 -16.02 1.12 -2.74
N TYR A 151 -15.25 0.89 -3.80
CA TYR A 151 -15.32 -0.32 -4.61
C TYR A 151 -14.46 -1.44 -4.01
N THR A 152 -13.17 -1.17 -3.79
CA THR A 152 -12.18 -2.17 -3.40
C THR A 152 -12.37 -2.67 -1.97
N ARG A 153 -13.07 -1.91 -1.11
CA ARG A 153 -13.43 -2.35 0.25
C ARG A 153 -14.17 -3.69 0.28
N PHE A 154 -14.93 -3.99 -0.77
CA PHE A 154 -15.65 -5.26 -0.91
C PHE A 154 -14.70 -6.48 -0.92
N PHE A 155 -13.52 -6.34 -1.51
CA PHE A 155 -12.52 -7.41 -1.60
C PHE A 155 -11.58 -7.45 -0.40
N THR A 156 -11.62 -6.44 0.48
CA THR A 156 -10.64 -6.29 1.58
C THR A 156 -10.66 -7.47 2.55
N PRO A 157 -11.81 -8.02 2.99
CA PRO A 157 -11.81 -9.18 3.89
C PRO A 157 -11.13 -10.39 3.26
N ILE A 158 -11.38 -10.64 1.96
CA ILE A 158 -10.78 -11.74 1.21
C ILE A 158 -9.26 -11.54 1.09
N LEU A 159 -8.83 -10.31 0.80
CA LEU A 159 -7.42 -9.95 0.74
C LEU A 159 -6.72 -10.13 2.10
N VAL A 160 -7.36 -9.70 3.18
CA VAL A 160 -6.85 -9.86 4.55
C VAL A 160 -6.69 -11.33 4.89
N ASP A 161 -7.67 -12.17 4.58
CA ASP A 161 -7.58 -13.62 4.79
C ASP A 161 -6.48 -14.26 3.93
N LEU A 162 -6.29 -13.79 2.70
CA LEU A 162 -5.20 -14.22 1.84
C LEU A 162 -3.83 -13.84 2.42
N CYS A 163 -3.67 -12.61 2.91
CA CYS A 163 -2.41 -12.18 3.54
C CYS A 163 -2.14 -12.94 4.85
N LYS A 164 -3.20 -13.21 5.63
CA LYS A 164 -3.13 -14.02 6.86
C LYS A 164 -2.68 -15.45 6.62
N THR A 165 -3.14 -16.07 5.55
CA THR A 165 -2.83 -17.48 5.25
C THR A 165 -1.59 -17.65 4.38
N GLY A 166 -1.25 -16.65 3.56
CA GLY A 166 -0.03 -16.63 2.76
C GLY A 166 1.22 -16.20 3.53
N GLU A 167 2.36 -16.25 2.87
CA GLU A 167 3.66 -15.78 3.38
C GLU A 167 3.79 -14.25 3.21
N VAL A 168 2.77 -13.49 3.59
CA VAL A 168 2.77 -12.02 3.55
C VAL A 168 3.16 -11.50 4.93
N HIS A 169 4.20 -10.67 4.96
CA HIS A 169 4.76 -10.09 6.18
C HIS A 169 4.05 -8.79 6.55
N GLU A 170 3.68 -7.99 5.54
CA GLU A 170 3.08 -6.67 5.74
C GLU A 170 1.94 -6.40 4.76
N LEU A 171 0.88 -5.79 5.27
CA LEU A 171 -0.23 -5.27 4.49
C LEU A 171 -0.25 -3.74 4.64
N LEU A 172 0.02 -3.03 3.55
CA LEU A 172 -0.06 -1.58 3.46
C LEU A 172 -1.40 -1.18 2.85
N ILE A 173 -2.24 -0.50 3.63
CA ILE A 173 -3.51 0.09 3.17
C ILE A 173 -3.31 1.57 2.87
N ILE A 174 -3.66 1.97 1.63
CA ILE A 174 -3.69 3.36 1.17
C ILE A 174 -5.14 3.82 1.11
N LYS A 175 -5.47 4.96 1.70
CA LYS A 175 -6.87 5.40 1.83
C LYS A 175 -7.02 6.92 1.86
N ASP A 176 -8.16 7.42 1.38
CA ASP A 176 -8.60 8.79 1.67
C ASP A 176 -9.10 8.88 3.12
N PRO A 177 -8.45 9.65 4.01
CA PRO A 177 -8.85 9.74 5.41
C PRO A 177 -10.22 10.40 5.60
N THR A 178 -10.77 11.09 4.60
CA THR A 178 -12.10 11.72 4.67
C THR A 178 -13.26 10.76 4.43
N LYS A 179 -12.97 9.57 3.89
CA LYS A 179 -13.98 8.56 3.59
C LYS A 179 -14.11 7.57 4.75
N ALA A 180 -15.31 7.11 5.06
CA ALA A 180 -15.49 6.05 6.03
C ALA A 180 -14.93 4.71 5.49
N PRO A 181 -14.43 3.81 6.36
CA PRO A 181 -14.27 3.94 7.80
C PRO A 181 -13.02 4.75 8.16
N TYR A 182 -13.02 5.45 9.29
CA TYR A 182 -11.84 6.21 9.71
C TYR A 182 -10.79 5.30 10.36
N LEU A 183 -9.96 4.64 9.53
CA LEU A 183 -8.96 3.65 9.95
C LEU A 183 -7.95 4.15 11.00
N CYS A 184 -7.88 5.46 11.20
CA CYS A 184 -6.91 6.07 12.11
C CYS A 184 -7.31 5.96 13.58
N ASP A 185 -8.60 5.69 13.86
CA ASP A 185 -9.07 5.38 15.22
C ASP A 185 -8.75 3.93 15.62
N HIS A 186 -8.25 3.12 14.68
CA HIS A 186 -7.97 1.72 14.91
C HIS A 186 -6.46 1.45 15.11
N PRO A 187 -6.10 0.35 15.80
CA PRO A 187 -4.71 -0.07 15.94
C PRO A 187 -4.10 -0.42 14.57
N SER A 188 -2.84 -0.03 14.39
CA SER A 188 -1.98 -0.38 13.25
C SER A 188 -0.55 -0.39 13.75
N ILE A 189 0.33 -1.16 13.11
CA ILE A 189 1.77 -1.14 13.48
C ILE A 189 2.36 0.24 13.20
N GLN A 190 1.94 0.85 12.10
CA GLN A 190 2.26 2.23 11.77
C GLN A 190 1.09 2.86 11.03
N LYS A 191 0.78 4.11 11.35
CA LYS A 191 -0.18 4.94 10.63
C LYS A 191 0.38 6.32 10.38
N GLY A 192 -0.13 6.98 9.36
CA GLY A 192 0.48 8.22 8.93
C GLY A 192 -0.40 9.17 8.16
N PHE A 193 -0.33 10.44 8.55
CA PHE A 193 -1.07 11.55 7.96
C PHE A 193 -0.11 12.61 7.45
N ARG A 194 -0.51 13.30 6.37
CA ARG A 194 0.10 14.57 6.00
C ARG A 194 -0.57 15.80 6.63
N LYS A 195 -1.83 15.70 7.05
CA LYS A 195 -2.53 16.81 7.70
C LYS A 195 -3.18 16.35 8.99
N PRO A 196 -3.18 17.17 10.05
CA PRO A 196 -4.04 16.91 11.20
C PRO A 196 -5.48 16.69 10.71
N PRO A 197 -6.25 15.77 11.31
CA PRO A 197 -7.66 15.63 11.01
C PRO A 197 -8.37 16.99 11.13
N PRO A 198 -9.44 17.25 10.36
CA PRO A 198 -10.21 18.45 10.55
C PRO A 198 -10.67 18.50 12.02
N GLY A 199 -10.31 19.59 12.70
CA GLY A 199 -10.89 19.95 14.00
C GLY A 199 -12.31 20.49 13.84
#